data_AF-A0A7S2NFI2-F1
#
_entry.id   AF-A0A7S2NFI2-F1
#
_cell.length_a   1.000
_cell.length_b   1.000
_cell.length_c   1.000
_cell.angle_alpha   90.00
_cell.angle_beta   90.00
_cell.angle_gamma   90.00
#
_symmetry.space_group_name_H-M   'P 1'
#
loop_
_entity.id
_entity.type
_entity.pdbx_description
1 polymer ?
#
loop_
_entity_poly.entity_id
_entity_poly.type
_entity_poly.pdbx_seq_one_letter_code
_entity_poly.pdbx_strand_id
1 'polypeptide(L)'
;LVLPNARRDTYAQEFIEKTLPLPEVQTVLSAQMDSLSSYYEIVSAGRDFLELEQWLSSLEGKLLFSDIVIDGYPVRLTVPLAKAAFYSSAADPASGLTPDELPTCVARTACDKYKLVTPMGLGQKVTGFLANLLGDEDEEDIVLAATGGQALAPPAPKKSADKPAAAPVQDEEYDE
;
A
#
# COMPACT_ATOMS: atom_id res chain seq x y z
N LEU A 1 -27.45 -7.77 -20.38
CA LEU A 1 -27.54 -7.83 -18.90
C LEU A 1 -26.20 -7.36 -18.37
N VAL A 2 -26.10 -6.12 -17.87
CA VAL A 2 -24.84 -5.57 -17.33
C VAL A 2 -24.80 -5.90 -15.84
N LEU A 3 -23.70 -6.46 -15.35
CA LEU A 3 -23.56 -6.86 -13.95
C LEU A 3 -23.73 -5.62 -13.04
N PRO A 4 -24.43 -5.74 -11.88
CA PRO A 4 -24.69 -4.62 -10.98
C PRO A 4 -23.42 -3.89 -10.50
N ASN A 5 -22.29 -4.60 -10.48
CA ASN A 5 -20.98 -4.11 -10.06
C ASN A 5 -19.97 -3.99 -11.22
N ALA A 6 -20.43 -3.96 -12.47
CA ALA A 6 -19.56 -3.64 -13.58
C ALA A 6 -19.06 -2.19 -13.40
N ARG A 7 -17.74 -1.96 -13.52
CA ARG A 7 -17.15 -0.61 -13.49
C ARG A 7 -17.89 0.27 -14.49
N ARG A 8 -18.68 1.21 -13.98
CA ARG A 8 -19.22 2.33 -14.75
C ARG A 8 -18.19 3.45 -14.67
N ASP A 9 -18.04 4.23 -15.74
CA ASP A 9 -17.21 5.45 -15.74
C ASP A 9 -17.63 6.46 -14.64
N THR A 10 -18.77 6.23 -13.98
CA THR A 10 -19.24 7.01 -12.83
C THR A 10 -18.44 6.77 -11.54
N TYR A 11 -17.68 5.68 -11.39
CA TYR A 11 -16.99 5.38 -10.13
C TYR A 11 -15.95 6.45 -9.76
N ALA A 12 -15.19 6.93 -10.75
CA ALA A 12 -14.21 7.98 -10.55
C ALA A 12 -14.89 9.28 -10.09
N GLN A 13 -16.00 9.64 -10.74
CA GLN A 13 -16.80 10.82 -10.41
C GLN A 13 -17.46 10.70 -9.03
N GLU A 14 -18.06 9.56 -8.71
CA GLU A 14 -18.66 9.28 -7.40
C GLU A 14 -17.65 9.42 -6.28
N PHE A 15 -16.41 8.95 -6.47
CA PHE A 15 -15.36 9.14 -5.49
C PHE A 15 -15.06 10.62 -5.25
N ILE A 16 -14.91 11.42 -6.32
CA ILE A 16 -14.62 12.86 -6.22
C ILE A 16 -15.77 13.62 -5.57
N GLU A 17 -17.02 13.25 -5.85
CA GLU A 17 -18.20 13.96 -5.36
C GLU A 17 -18.63 13.55 -3.95
N LYS A 18 -18.41 12.29 -3.57
CA LYS A 18 -19.02 11.70 -2.36
C LYS A 18 -18.03 11.18 -1.33
N THR A 19 -16.83 10.77 -1.75
CA THR A 19 -15.85 10.13 -0.86
C THR A 19 -14.71 11.08 -0.51
N LEU A 20 -14.05 11.66 -1.52
CA LEU A 20 -12.94 12.57 -1.34
C LEU A 20 -13.29 13.79 -0.46
N PRO A 21 -14.45 14.48 -0.59
CA PRO A 21 -14.73 15.69 0.17
C PRO A 21 -15.17 15.40 1.62
N LEU A 22 -15.27 14.13 2.02
CA LEU A 22 -15.64 13.80 3.39
C LEU A 22 -14.58 14.34 4.36
N PRO A 23 -14.98 14.99 5.48
CA PRO A 23 -14.04 15.57 6.43
C PRO A 23 -13.02 14.56 6.96
N GLU A 24 -13.45 13.33 7.25
CA GLU A 24 -12.57 12.27 7.73
C GLU A 24 -11.46 11.90 6.74
N VAL A 25 -11.71 12.00 5.43
CA VAL A 25 -10.70 11.74 4.40
C VAL A 25 -9.79 12.95 4.24
N GLN A 26 -10.38 14.15 4.16
CA GLN A 26 -9.61 15.39 4.00
C GLN A 26 -8.67 15.66 5.18
N THR A 27 -9.12 15.42 6.41
CA THR A 27 -8.29 15.57 7.62
C THR A 27 -7.07 14.68 7.58
N VAL A 28 -7.23 13.41 7.17
CA VAL A 28 -6.11 12.46 7.09
C VAL A 28 -5.12 12.87 6.00
N LEU A 29 -5.61 13.22 4.81
CA LEU A 29 -4.74 13.67 3.71
C LEU A 29 -3.98 14.94 4.06
N SER A 30 -4.65 15.90 4.69
CA SER A 30 -4.04 17.17 5.10
C SER A 30 -2.98 16.95 6.19
N ALA A 31 -3.22 16.03 7.12
CA ALA A 31 -2.27 15.71 8.18
C ALA A 31 -0.99 15.01 7.68
N GLN A 32 -1.05 14.38 6.50
CA GLN A 32 0.07 13.64 5.91
C GLN A 32 0.68 14.35 4.69
N MET A 33 0.34 15.63 4.45
CA MET A 33 0.75 16.34 3.24
C MET A 33 2.27 16.45 3.10
N ASP A 34 2.99 16.75 4.17
CA ASP A 34 4.47 16.86 4.15
C ASP A 34 5.13 15.50 3.85
N SER A 35 4.61 14.42 4.46
CA SER A 35 5.06 13.05 4.21
C SER A 35 4.79 12.63 2.76
N LEU A 36 3.61 12.98 2.23
CA LEU A 36 3.23 12.70 0.85
C LEU A 36 4.06 13.48 -0.15
N SER A 37 4.39 14.75 0.14
CA SER A 37 5.30 15.55 -0.68
C SER A 37 6.69 14.92 -0.72
N SER A 38 7.23 14.54 0.44
CA SER A 38 8.53 13.88 0.55
C SER A 38 8.55 12.53 -0.20
N TYR A 39 7.48 11.75 -0.04
CA TYR A 39 7.30 10.50 -0.78
C TYR A 39 7.25 10.74 -2.29
N TYR A 40 6.50 11.76 -2.74
CA TYR A 40 6.41 12.12 -4.15
C TYR A 40 7.78 12.44 -4.74
N GLU A 41 8.57 13.28 -4.08
CA GLU A 41 9.91 13.66 -4.53
C GLU A 41 10.83 12.44 -4.71
N ILE A 42 10.80 11.51 -3.74
CA ILE A 42 11.60 10.29 -3.79
C ILE A 42 11.16 9.40 -4.96
N VAL A 43 9.86 9.13 -5.09
CA VAL A 43 9.37 8.14 -6.05
C VAL A 43 9.38 8.68 -7.48
N SER A 44 9.09 9.98 -7.66
CA SER A 44 9.24 10.68 -8.95
C SER A 44 10.71 10.83 -9.38
N ALA A 45 11.65 10.63 -8.45
CA ALA A 45 13.08 10.93 -8.62
C ALA A 45 13.31 12.40 -9.02
N GLY A 46 12.56 13.31 -8.37
CA GLY A 46 12.62 14.76 -8.60
C GLY A 46 12.02 15.23 -9.93
N ARG A 47 11.21 14.40 -10.60
CA ARG A 47 10.50 14.77 -11.83
C ARG A 47 9.20 15.49 -11.52
N ASP A 48 8.75 16.29 -12.48
CA ASP A 48 7.47 17.02 -12.37
C ASP A 48 6.26 16.09 -12.29
N PHE A 49 6.38 14.88 -12.84
CA PHE A 49 5.33 13.86 -12.87
C PHE A 49 5.80 12.54 -12.27
N LEU A 50 4.93 11.90 -11.49
CA LEU A 50 5.04 10.52 -11.07
C LEU A 50 4.39 9.61 -12.13
N GLU A 51 5.21 8.84 -12.84
CA GLU A 51 4.75 7.93 -13.88
C GLU A 51 4.09 6.67 -13.30
N LEU A 52 3.29 5.99 -14.12
CA LEU A 52 2.57 4.78 -13.70
C LEU A 52 3.53 3.69 -13.21
N GLU A 53 4.63 3.43 -13.93
CA GLU A 53 5.58 2.37 -13.55
C GLU A 53 6.32 2.71 -12.25
N GLN A 54 6.58 4.00 -11.97
CA GLN A 54 7.15 4.43 -10.70
C GLN A 54 6.17 4.22 -9.54
N TRP A 55 4.90 4.54 -9.75
CA TRP A 55 3.84 4.27 -8.78
C TRP A 55 3.74 2.78 -8.47
N LEU A 56 3.65 1.93 -9.49
CA LEU A 56 3.55 0.47 -9.33
C LEU A 56 4.79 -0.12 -8.67
N SER A 57 5.98 0.31 -9.08
CA SER A 57 7.25 -0.15 -8.50
C SER A 57 7.38 0.25 -7.03
N SER A 58 6.89 1.44 -6.63
CA SER A 58 6.90 1.85 -5.23
C SER A 58 5.96 1.00 -4.37
N LEU A 59 4.76 0.67 -4.89
CA LEU A 59 3.83 -0.23 -4.21
C LEU A 59 4.41 -1.64 -4.08
N GLU A 60 5.03 -2.16 -5.14
CA GLU A 60 5.68 -3.47 -5.14
C GLU A 60 6.85 -3.53 -4.16
N GLY A 61 7.73 -2.52 -4.18
CA GLY A 61 8.88 -2.43 -3.28
C GLY A 61 8.52 -2.36 -1.79
N LYS A 62 7.26 -1.97 -1.48
CA LYS A 62 6.70 -1.95 -0.12
C LYS A 62 5.80 -3.14 0.17
N LEU A 63 5.73 -4.13 -0.73
CA LEU A 63 4.90 -5.32 -0.59
C LEU A 63 3.40 -4.99 -0.41
N LEU A 64 2.93 -3.87 -0.97
CA LEU A 64 1.54 -3.43 -0.83
C LEU A 64 0.57 -4.21 -1.72
N PHE A 65 1.06 -4.95 -2.72
CA PHE A 65 0.23 -5.86 -3.50
C PHE A 65 -0.03 -7.14 -2.71
N SER A 66 -1.27 -7.30 -2.24
CA SER A 66 -1.71 -8.42 -1.42
C SER A 66 -3.06 -8.96 -1.88
N ASP A 67 -3.30 -10.24 -1.60
CA ASP A 67 -4.60 -10.90 -1.69
C ASP A 67 -4.70 -11.91 -0.55
N ILE A 68 -4.92 -11.38 0.66
CA ILE A 68 -4.89 -12.14 1.92
C ILE A 68 -6.17 -11.93 2.70
N VAL A 69 -6.35 -12.75 3.74
CA VAL A 69 -7.45 -12.60 4.70
C VAL A 69 -6.85 -12.31 6.06
N ILE A 70 -7.22 -11.18 6.66
CA ILE A 70 -6.80 -10.79 8.01
C ILE A 70 -8.06 -10.64 8.87
N ASP A 71 -8.07 -11.31 10.02
CA ASP A 71 -9.22 -11.36 10.94
C ASP A 71 -10.58 -11.66 10.26
N GLY A 72 -10.55 -12.55 9.26
CA GLY A 72 -11.73 -12.93 8.48
C GLY A 72 -12.13 -11.95 7.38
N TYR A 73 -11.44 -10.82 7.23
CA TYR A 73 -11.70 -9.83 6.18
C TYR A 73 -10.72 -9.96 5.01
N PRO A 74 -11.21 -10.04 3.76
CA PRO A 74 -10.34 -10.01 2.60
C PRO A 74 -9.70 -8.63 2.43
N VAL A 75 -8.38 -8.60 2.30
CA VAL A 75 -7.58 -7.42 2.00
C VAL A 75 -6.91 -7.66 0.66
N ARG A 76 -7.20 -6.79 -0.32
CA ARG A 76 -6.78 -7.04 -1.70
C ARG A 76 -6.39 -5.78 -2.43
N LEU A 77 -5.11 -5.66 -2.76
CA LEU A 77 -4.62 -4.73 -3.76
C LEU A 77 -3.90 -5.49 -4.87
N THR A 78 -4.41 -5.34 -6.09
CA THR A 78 -3.81 -5.94 -7.29
C THR A 78 -3.31 -4.85 -8.22
N VAL A 79 -2.37 -5.18 -9.11
CA VAL A 79 -1.86 -4.24 -10.12
C VAL A 79 -2.99 -3.58 -10.93
N PRO A 80 -4.04 -4.30 -11.41
CA PRO A 80 -5.16 -3.65 -12.10
C PRO A 80 -5.96 -2.65 -11.25
N LEU A 81 -6.04 -2.84 -9.93
CA LEU A 81 -6.68 -1.88 -9.02
C LEU A 81 -5.81 -0.63 -8.88
N ALA A 82 -4.50 -0.79 -8.64
CA ALA A 82 -3.57 0.34 -8.54
C ALA A 82 -3.49 1.14 -9.85
N LYS A 83 -3.46 0.47 -11.01
CA LYS A 83 -3.54 1.11 -12.33
C LYS A 83 -4.81 1.95 -12.46
N ALA A 84 -5.95 1.39 -12.07
CA ALA A 84 -7.22 2.09 -12.19
C ALA A 84 -7.32 3.32 -11.27
N ALA A 85 -6.79 3.23 -10.05
CA ALA A 85 -6.69 4.38 -9.16
C ALA A 85 -5.82 5.48 -9.78
N PHE A 86 -4.67 5.13 -10.35
CA PHE A 86 -3.79 6.05 -11.07
C PHE A 86 -4.50 6.72 -12.25
N TYR A 87 -5.05 5.93 -13.19
CA TYR A 87 -5.74 6.45 -14.38
C TYR A 87 -6.94 7.32 -14.04
N SER A 88 -7.62 7.03 -12.94
CA SER A 88 -8.78 7.84 -12.53
C SER A 88 -8.36 9.17 -11.91
N SER A 89 -7.17 9.23 -11.31
CA SER A 89 -6.70 10.37 -10.50
C SER A 89 -5.83 11.35 -11.29
N ALA A 90 -5.10 10.88 -12.30
CA ALA A 90 -4.32 11.75 -13.17
C ALA A 90 -5.24 12.46 -14.17
N ALA A 91 -5.12 13.79 -14.28
CA ALA A 91 -5.78 14.57 -15.33
C ALA A 91 -5.25 14.20 -16.73
N ASP A 92 -3.94 13.92 -16.82
CA ASP A 92 -3.29 13.35 -18.00
C ASP A 92 -2.45 12.11 -17.62
N PRO A 93 -3.05 10.91 -17.67
CA PRO A 93 -2.34 9.68 -17.31
C PRO A 93 -1.14 9.34 -18.20
N ALA A 94 -1.02 9.95 -19.39
CA ALA A 94 0.14 9.73 -20.26
C ALA A 94 1.38 10.46 -19.74
N SER A 95 1.20 11.62 -19.11
CA SER A 95 2.27 12.41 -18.48
C SER A 95 2.59 11.92 -17.07
N GLY A 96 1.56 11.54 -16.30
CA GLY A 96 1.69 11.01 -14.95
C GLY A 96 0.88 11.80 -13.93
N LEU A 97 1.04 11.45 -12.65
CA LEU A 97 0.42 12.20 -11.54
C LEU A 97 1.27 13.40 -11.18
N THR A 98 0.64 14.54 -10.94
CA THR A 98 1.24 15.71 -10.28
C THR A 98 1.27 15.53 -8.74
N PRO A 99 2.00 16.36 -8.00
CA PRO A 99 2.00 16.32 -6.54
C PRO A 99 0.59 16.45 -5.93
N ASP A 100 -0.25 17.30 -6.50
CA ASP A 100 -1.63 17.55 -6.01
C ASP A 100 -2.59 16.38 -6.31
N GLU A 101 -2.28 15.56 -7.31
CA GLU A 101 -3.11 14.40 -7.68
C GLU A 101 -2.74 13.13 -6.90
N LEU A 102 -1.51 13.04 -6.39
CA LEU A 102 -1.05 11.89 -5.62
C LEU A 102 -1.95 11.60 -4.40
N PRO A 103 -2.34 12.57 -3.53
CA PRO A 103 -3.23 12.31 -2.41
C PRO A 103 -4.55 11.64 -2.82
N THR A 104 -5.13 12.05 -3.95
CA THR A 104 -6.35 11.45 -4.49
C THR A 104 -6.12 10.02 -4.98
N CYS A 105 -5.00 9.77 -5.66
CA CYS A 105 -4.59 8.42 -6.07
C CYS A 105 -4.41 7.47 -4.87
N VAL A 106 -3.73 7.95 -3.82
CA VAL A 106 -3.53 7.21 -2.57
C VAL A 106 -4.87 6.88 -1.91
N ALA A 107 -5.76 7.87 -1.75
CA ALA A 107 -7.05 7.67 -1.12
C ALA A 107 -7.93 6.64 -1.87
N ARG A 108 -7.91 6.66 -3.21
CA ARG A 108 -8.62 5.66 -4.03
C ARG A 108 -8.03 4.27 -3.87
N THR A 109 -6.72 4.16 -3.90
CA THR A 109 -6.00 2.89 -3.73
C THR A 109 -6.33 2.27 -2.38
N ALA A 110 -6.32 3.08 -1.32
CA ALA A 110 -6.69 2.69 0.04
C ALA A 110 -8.13 2.16 0.13
N CYS A 111 -9.08 2.91 -0.44
CA CYS A 111 -10.50 2.54 -0.43
C CYS A 111 -10.76 1.24 -1.19
N ASP A 112 -10.11 1.02 -2.33
CA ASP A 112 -10.21 -0.22 -3.09
C ASP A 112 -9.59 -1.40 -2.34
N LYS A 113 -8.43 -1.19 -1.70
CA LYS A 113 -7.68 -2.23 -0.98
C LYS A 113 -8.46 -2.79 0.21
N TYR A 114 -9.00 -1.89 1.03
CA TYR A 114 -9.71 -2.24 2.26
C TYR A 114 -11.23 -2.25 2.08
N LYS A 115 -11.75 -2.29 0.84
CA LYS A 115 -13.19 -2.18 0.58
C LYS A 115 -14.04 -3.25 1.28
N LEU A 116 -13.47 -4.43 1.51
CA LEU A 116 -14.14 -5.57 2.16
C LEU A 116 -13.89 -5.63 3.68
N VAL A 117 -13.05 -4.76 4.23
CA VAL A 117 -12.85 -4.61 5.67
C VAL A 117 -13.96 -3.68 6.18
N THR A 118 -15.15 -4.25 6.41
CA THR A 118 -16.36 -3.47 6.75
C THR A 118 -16.27 -2.66 8.05
N PRO A 119 -15.47 -3.04 9.07
CA PRO A 119 -15.28 -2.21 10.27
C PRO A 119 -14.51 -0.91 10.02
N MET A 120 -13.74 -0.80 8.92
CA MET A 120 -12.98 0.41 8.61
C MET A 120 -13.87 1.47 7.95
N GLY A 121 -13.96 2.65 8.57
CA GLY A 121 -14.45 3.87 7.93
C GLY A 121 -13.53 4.33 6.79
N LEU A 122 -13.98 5.25 5.93
CA LEU A 122 -13.19 5.69 4.76
C LEU A 122 -11.92 6.41 5.20
N GLY A 123 -12.01 7.29 6.21
CA GLY A 123 -10.83 7.91 6.83
C GLY A 123 -9.83 6.88 7.36
N GLN A 124 -10.30 5.84 8.07
CA GLN A 124 -9.43 4.78 8.61
C GLN A 124 -8.74 3.97 7.51
N LYS A 125 -9.41 3.71 6.38
CA LYS A 125 -8.78 3.05 5.22
C LYS A 125 -7.62 3.87 4.69
N VAL A 126 -7.82 5.18 4.53
CA VAL A 126 -6.77 6.10 4.06
C VAL A 126 -5.63 6.18 5.07
N THR A 127 -5.93 6.33 6.37
CA THR A 127 -4.92 6.35 7.44
C THR A 127 -4.07 5.09 7.43
N GLY A 128 -4.70 3.91 7.45
CA GLY A 128 -3.98 2.64 7.45
C GLY A 128 -3.15 2.46 6.18
N PHE A 129 -3.70 2.79 5.02
CA PHE A 129 -2.92 2.71 3.78
C PHE A 129 -1.70 3.63 3.78
N LEU A 130 -1.83 4.85 4.31
CA LEU A 130 -0.71 5.79 4.44
C LEU A 130 0.35 5.27 5.42
N ALA A 131 -0.05 4.74 6.57
CA ALA A 131 0.89 4.14 7.53
C ALA A 131 1.69 3.00 6.89
N ASN A 132 1.05 2.12 6.11
CA ASN A 132 1.74 1.07 5.37
C ASN A 132 2.62 1.61 4.23
N LEU A 133 2.11 2.56 3.46
CA LEU A 133 2.85 3.20 2.37
C LEU A 133 4.10 3.93 2.84
N LEU A 134 4.07 4.53 4.03
CA LEU A 134 5.20 5.25 4.60
C LEU A 134 6.11 4.34 5.45
N GLY A 135 5.68 3.11 5.72
CA GLY A 135 6.44 2.09 6.44
C GLY A 135 6.31 2.17 7.96
N ASP A 136 5.26 2.82 8.47
CA ASP A 136 4.98 2.99 9.89
C ASP A 136 4.30 1.76 10.52
N GLU A 137 3.37 1.13 9.79
CA GLU A 137 2.60 -0.04 10.24
C GLU A 137 2.47 -1.06 9.10
N ASP A 138 2.39 -2.35 9.43
CA ASP A 138 2.07 -3.37 8.44
C ASP A 138 0.55 -3.58 8.27
N GLU A 139 0.19 -4.35 7.24
CA GLU A 139 -1.22 -4.59 6.89
C GLU A 139 -2.00 -5.35 7.97
N GLU A 140 -1.32 -6.22 8.73
CA GLU A 140 -1.95 -7.02 9.77
C GLU A 140 -2.30 -6.13 10.96
N ASP A 141 -1.37 -5.29 11.41
CA ASP A 141 -1.57 -4.32 12.51
C ASP A 141 -2.74 -3.37 12.23
N ILE A 142 -2.78 -2.82 11.01
CA ILE A 142 -3.84 -1.88 10.57
C ILE A 142 -5.23 -2.51 10.67
N VAL A 143 -5.37 -3.75 10.18
CA VAL A 143 -6.67 -4.42 10.13
C VAL A 143 -7.09 -4.85 11.53
N LEU A 144 -6.18 -5.41 12.33
CA LEU A 144 -6.47 -5.83 13.71
C LEU A 144 -6.90 -4.65 14.58
N ALA A 145 -6.23 -3.50 14.44
CA ALA A 145 -6.62 -2.27 15.13
C ALA A 145 -8.05 -1.83 14.79
N ALA A 146 -8.47 -2.02 13.53
CA ALA A 146 -9.81 -1.66 13.08
C ALA A 146 -10.89 -2.68 13.45
N THR A 147 -10.55 -3.97 13.56
CA THR A 147 -11.50 -5.04 13.83
C THR A 147 -11.64 -5.38 15.32
N GLY A 148 -10.72 -4.87 16.15
CA GLY A 148 -10.61 -5.26 17.56
C GLY A 148 -10.00 -6.65 17.76
N GLY A 149 -9.35 -7.18 16.73
CA GLY A 149 -8.63 -8.46 16.78
C GLY A 149 -7.41 -8.39 17.69
N GLN A 150 -6.99 -9.53 18.24
CA GLN A 150 -5.72 -9.64 18.96
C GLN A 150 -4.61 -9.97 17.97
N ALA A 151 -3.50 -9.23 18.04
CA ALA A 151 -2.26 -9.60 17.36
C ALA A 151 -1.90 -11.05 17.70
N LEU A 152 -1.71 -11.87 16.65
CA LEU A 152 -1.07 -13.17 16.83
C LEU A 152 0.31 -12.88 17.43
N ALA A 153 0.63 -13.52 18.56
CA ALA A 153 1.88 -13.27 19.25
C ALA A 153 3.05 -13.30 18.26
N PRO A 154 3.98 -12.34 18.31
CA PRO A 154 5.06 -12.26 17.34
C PRO A 154 5.78 -13.61 17.26
N PRO A 155 6.14 -14.08 16.05
CA PRO A 155 6.85 -15.34 15.91
C PRO A 155 8.09 -15.29 16.80
N ALA A 156 8.22 -16.30 17.67
CA ALA A 156 9.35 -16.42 18.57
C ALA A 156 10.64 -16.16 17.78
N PRO A 157 11.57 -15.33 18.31
CA PRO A 157 12.79 -15.01 17.59
C PRO A 157 13.43 -16.31 17.14
N LYS A 158 13.62 -16.46 15.83
CA LYS A 158 14.32 -17.61 15.26
C LYS A 158 15.66 -17.65 15.99
N LYS A 159 15.85 -18.65 16.85
CA LYS A 159 17.18 -18.94 17.42
C LYS A 159 18.11 -19.03 16.22
N SER A 160 19.02 -18.07 16.12
CA SER A 160 20.15 -18.14 15.21
C SER A 160 20.74 -19.53 15.40
N ALA A 161 20.66 -20.35 14.35
CA ALA A 161 21.34 -21.62 14.34
C ALA A 161 22.81 -21.30 14.54
N ASP A 162 23.32 -21.70 15.70
CA ASP A 162 24.71 -21.56 16.06
C ASP A 162 25.53 -22.17 14.93
N LYS A 163 26.35 -21.34 14.30
CA LYS A 163 27.20 -21.73 13.19
C LYS A 163 28.16 -22.80 13.75
N PRO A 164 28.14 -24.06 13.27
CA PRO A 164 29.10 -25.03 13.77
C PRO A 164 30.51 -24.52 13.45
N ALA A 165 31.35 -24.47 14.49
CA ALA A 165 32.74 -24.10 14.40
C ALA A 165 33.43 -24.94 13.32
N ALA A 166 34.15 -24.26 12.42
CA ALA A 166 34.93 -24.90 11.38
C ALA A 166 35.95 -25.85 12.02
N ALA A 167 35.93 -27.11 11.59
CA ALA A 167 36.95 -28.09 11.93
C ALA A 167 38.30 -27.67 11.32
N PRO A 168 39.43 -27.95 11.98
CA PRO A 168 40.75 -27.62 11.46
C PRO A 168 41.08 -28.46 10.22
N VAL A 169 41.58 -27.79 9.19
CA VAL A 169 42.11 -28.40 7.97
C VAL A 169 43.36 -29.20 8.35
N GLN A 170 43.40 -30.49 7.99
CA GLN A 170 44.63 -31.29 8.02
C GLN A 170 45.33 -31.11 6.68
N ASP A 171 46.60 -30.69 6.72
CA ASP A 171 47.48 -30.63 5.56
C ASP A 171 47.82 -32.05 5.10
N GLU A 172 47.42 -32.41 3.88
CA GLU A 172 47.88 -33.64 3.22
C GLU A 172 49.18 -33.32 2.45
N GLU A 173 50.28 -33.80 3.01
CA GLU A 173 51.61 -33.91 2.41
C GLU A 173 51.55 -34.94 1.26
N TYR A 174 51.79 -34.49 0.03
CA TYR A 174 51.98 -35.35 -1.14
C TYR A 174 53.44 -35.80 -1.20
N ASP A 175 53.69 -37.10 -0.98
CA ASP A 175 54.94 -37.76 -1.37
C ASP A 175 54.68 -38.62 -2.63
N GLU A 176 55.59 -38.51 -3.60
CA GLU A 176 55.65 -39.22 -4.89
C GLU A 176 56.31 -40.60 -4.76
#